data_AF-A0A7C5TRN6-F1
#
_entry.id   AF-A0A7C5TRN6-F1
#
_cell.length_a   1.000
_cell.length_b   1.000
_cell.length_c   1.000
_cell.angle_alpha   90.00
_cell.angle_beta   90.00
_cell.angle_gamma   90.00
#
_symmetry.space_group_name_H-M   'P 1'
#
loop_
_entity.id
_entity.type
_entity.pdbx_description
1 polymer ?
#
loop_
_entity_poly.entity_id
_entity_poly.type
_entity_poly.pdbx_seq_one_letter_code
_entity_poly.pdbx_strand_id
1 'polypeptide(L)'
;MRKTVAILALSALLAAGSIQAQTSDPELQEIQQLRQTIEQLQQRLDALEKQVTHNEKKQKRTEKVIMTNQRKTALDSINFSGDFRFEANGISTSVPDFYNGMTVQKGMVDTMFYMGATGTPPQSLDDVHQFIAQNYSQYQYFLSQLTFDKLKQGVGQIPP
;
A
#
# COMPACT_ATOMS: atom_id res chain seq x y z
N MET A 1 -1.25 -40.10 40.13
CA MET A 1 -1.48 -39.65 41.53
C MET A 1 -2.46 -38.49 41.53
N ARG A 2 -3.39 -38.45 42.51
CA ARG A 2 -4.63 -37.61 42.61
C ARG A 2 -5.83 -38.24 41.86
N LYS A 3 -6.56 -39.27 42.34
CA LYS A 3 -7.31 -39.48 43.59
C LYS A 3 -8.39 -38.39 43.81
N THR A 4 -9.64 -38.65 43.39
CA THR A 4 -10.80 -39.09 44.21
C THR A 4 -11.31 -38.02 45.18
N VAL A 5 -12.51 -37.46 44.97
CA VAL A 5 -13.58 -37.17 45.96
C VAL A 5 -14.83 -36.69 45.21
N ALA A 6 -15.91 -37.49 45.21
CA ALA A 6 -17.32 -37.05 45.27
C ALA A 6 -18.21 -38.31 45.24
N ILE A 7 -18.37 -38.91 46.41
CA ILE A 7 -19.33 -39.97 46.73
C ILE A 7 -20.54 -39.30 47.41
N LEU A 8 -21.74 -39.90 47.23
CA LEU A 8 -23.05 -39.61 47.86
C LEU A 8 -23.85 -38.44 47.25
N ALA A 9 -25.09 -38.59 46.79
CA ALA A 9 -26.12 -39.56 47.15
C ALA A 9 -27.17 -39.68 46.02
N LEU A 10 -27.44 -40.89 45.52
CA LEU A 10 -28.79 -41.40 45.21
C LEU A 10 -28.78 -42.87 44.72
N SER A 11 -27.92 -43.72 45.27
CA SER A 11 -27.90 -45.16 44.97
C SER A 11 -28.77 -45.94 45.96
N ALA A 12 -30.05 -45.59 46.03
CA ALA A 12 -31.06 -46.33 46.78
C ALA A 12 -32.41 -46.28 46.05
N LEU A 13 -32.54 -47.07 44.97
CA LEU A 13 -33.74 -47.78 44.52
C LEU A 13 -33.48 -48.31 43.09
N LEU A 14 -32.69 -49.37 42.95
CA LEU A 14 -32.59 -50.12 41.70
C LEU A 14 -32.78 -51.61 41.96
N ALA A 15 -33.90 -51.93 42.62
CA ALA A 15 -34.39 -53.29 42.80
C ALA A 15 -35.92 -53.25 43.00
N ALA A 16 -36.67 -52.91 41.95
CA ALA A 16 -38.03 -53.37 41.69
C ALA A 16 -38.62 -52.59 40.51
N GLY A 17 -39.20 -53.31 39.56
CA GLY A 17 -40.15 -52.72 38.62
C GLY A 17 -39.52 -52.29 37.30
N SER A 18 -39.53 -53.22 36.34
CA SER A 18 -39.85 -52.94 34.95
C SER A 18 -40.63 -51.63 34.75
N ILE A 19 -39.95 -50.58 34.27
CA ILE A 19 -40.61 -49.46 33.63
C ILE A 19 -40.37 -49.63 32.14
N GLN A 20 -41.44 -50.03 31.47
CA GLN A 20 -41.57 -50.06 30.03
C GLN A 20 -41.01 -48.76 29.43
N ALA A 21 -40.11 -48.91 28.46
CA ALA A 21 -39.73 -47.85 27.55
C ALA A 21 -40.97 -47.42 26.74
N GLN A 22 -41.74 -46.50 27.30
CA GLN A 22 -42.66 -45.66 26.54
C GLN A 22 -41.81 -44.56 25.91
N THR A 23 -41.30 -44.84 24.72
CA THR A 23 -40.69 -43.82 23.86
C THR A 23 -41.81 -42.90 23.38
N SER A 24 -41.96 -41.78 24.07
CA SER A 24 -42.69 -40.63 23.57
C SER A 24 -41.80 -39.95 22.51
N ASP A 25 -42.34 -39.80 21.29
CA ASP A 25 -41.72 -39.08 20.16
C ASP A 25 -41.13 -37.66 20.46
N PRO A 26 -41.58 -36.88 21.47
CA PRO A 26 -41.01 -35.55 21.74
C PRO A 26 -39.62 -35.57 22.37
N GLU A 27 -39.29 -36.54 23.24
CA GLU A 27 -37.96 -36.57 23.90
C GLU A 27 -36.85 -36.91 22.90
N LEU A 28 -37.18 -37.71 21.89
CA LEU A 28 -36.25 -38.06 20.81
C LEU A 28 -35.91 -36.86 19.92
N GLN A 29 -36.88 -35.96 19.69
CA GLN A 29 -36.67 -34.71 18.97
C GLN A 29 -35.80 -33.74 19.77
N GLU A 30 -36.01 -33.63 21.08
CA GLU A 30 -35.19 -32.78 21.95
C GLU A 30 -33.73 -33.27 22.00
N ILE A 31 -33.51 -34.59 22.09
CA ILE A 31 -32.17 -35.18 22.01
C ILE A 31 -31.48 -34.89 20.66
N GLN A 32 -32.23 -34.87 19.55
CA GLN A 32 -31.68 -34.52 18.24
C GLN A 32 -31.29 -33.05 18.13
N GLN A 33 -32.11 -32.13 18.65
CA GLN A 33 -31.80 -30.69 18.69
C GLN A 33 -30.57 -30.39 19.56
N LEU A 34 -30.45 -31.06 20.71
CA LEU A 34 -29.29 -30.94 21.58
C LEU A 34 -28.01 -31.44 20.89
N ARG A 35 -28.08 -32.56 20.16
CA ARG A 35 -26.93 -33.06 19.36
C ARG A 35 -26.48 -32.06 18.30
N GLN A 36 -27.43 -31.48 17.56
CA GLN A 36 -27.11 -30.45 16.56
C GLN A 36 -26.48 -29.21 17.20
N THR A 37 -26.97 -28.79 18.37
CA THR A 37 -26.41 -27.65 19.10
C THR A 37 -24.99 -27.93 19.59
N ILE A 38 -24.73 -29.14 20.12
CA ILE A 38 -23.39 -29.57 20.53
C ILE A 38 -22.43 -29.56 19.34
N GLU A 39 -22.86 -30.07 18.19
CA GLU A 39 -22.04 -30.08 16.98
C GLU A 39 -21.73 -28.67 16.48
N GLN A 40 -22.71 -27.76 16.51
CA GLN A 40 -22.48 -26.34 16.20
C GLN A 40 -21.51 -25.66 17.18
N LEU A 41 -21.60 -25.98 18.47
CA LEU A 41 -20.67 -25.45 19.48
C LEU A 41 -19.25 -25.99 19.28
N GLN A 42 -19.10 -27.27 18.95
CA GLN A 42 -17.81 -27.86 18.61
C GLN A 42 -17.18 -27.18 17.39
N GLN A 43 -17.96 -26.97 16.32
CA GLN A 43 -17.48 -26.25 15.12
C GLN A 43 -17.06 -24.81 15.44
N ARG A 44 -17.80 -24.11 16.31
CA ARG A 44 -17.43 -22.76 16.75
C ARG A 44 -16.15 -22.75 17.57
N LEU A 45 -15.94 -23.73 18.46
CA LEU A 45 -14.71 -23.85 19.23
C LEU A 45 -13.50 -24.09 18.32
N ASP A 46 -13.60 -25.02 17.36
CA ASP A 46 -12.54 -25.27 16.38
C ASP A 46 -12.22 -24.04 15.52
N ALA A 47 -13.24 -23.27 15.14
CA ALA A 47 -13.07 -22.03 14.40
C ALA A 47 -12.38 -20.96 15.27
N LEU A 48 -12.76 -20.83 16.54
CA LEU A 48 -12.10 -19.92 17.48
C LEU A 48 -10.64 -20.30 17.70
N GLU A 49 -10.33 -21.58 17.89
CA GLU A 49 -8.95 -22.05 18.11
C GLU A 49 -8.06 -21.75 16.88
N LYS A 50 -8.59 -21.95 15.67
CA LYS A 50 -7.90 -21.54 14.42
C LYS A 50 -7.70 -20.02 14.34
N GLN A 51 -8.67 -19.22 14.78
CA GLN A 51 -8.52 -17.76 14.79
C GLN A 51 -7.48 -17.29 15.82
N VAL A 52 -7.48 -17.87 17.02
CA VAL A 52 -6.50 -17.56 18.07
C VAL A 52 -5.09 -17.85 17.57
N THR A 53 -4.85 -19.06 17.05
CA THR A 53 -3.53 -19.45 16.53
C THR A 53 -3.06 -18.59 15.36
N HIS A 54 -3.97 -18.16 14.47
CA HIS A 54 -3.67 -17.24 13.39
C HIS A 54 -3.31 -15.83 13.90
N ASN A 55 -4.05 -15.34 14.88
CA ASN A 55 -3.81 -14.02 15.48
C ASN A 55 -2.50 -13.99 16.25
N GLU A 56 -2.14 -15.03 16.99
CA GLU A 56 -0.84 -15.15 17.65
C GLU A 56 0.32 -15.11 16.63
N LYS A 57 0.19 -15.82 15.50
CA LYS A 57 1.19 -15.78 14.42
C LYS A 57 1.32 -14.38 13.82
N LYS A 58 0.20 -13.68 13.62
CA LYS A 58 0.20 -12.29 13.14
C LYS A 58 0.88 -11.36 14.14
N GLN A 59 0.54 -11.45 15.43
CA GLN A 59 1.16 -10.64 16.48
C GLN A 59 2.68 -10.82 16.51
N LYS A 60 3.17 -12.07 16.50
CA LYS A 60 4.61 -12.38 16.45
C LYS A 60 5.31 -11.79 15.22
N ARG A 61 4.65 -11.84 14.05
CA ARG A 61 5.20 -11.24 12.81
C ARG A 61 5.27 -9.71 12.92
N THR A 62 4.20 -9.08 13.39
CA THR A 62 4.14 -7.63 13.57
C THR A 62 5.20 -7.16 14.57
N GLU A 63 5.33 -7.83 15.71
CA GLU A 63 6.34 -7.53 16.72
C GLU A 63 7.76 -7.63 16.16
N LYS A 64 8.06 -8.69 15.40
CA LYS A 64 9.36 -8.83 14.73
C LYS A 64 9.65 -7.70 13.75
N VAL A 65 8.65 -7.25 12.98
CA VAL A 65 8.79 -6.13 12.04
C VAL A 65 9.03 -4.81 12.79
N ILE A 66 8.26 -4.55 13.85
CA ILE A 66 8.44 -3.35 14.70
C ILE A 66 9.84 -3.32 15.29
N MET A 67 10.30 -4.42 15.89
CA MET A 67 11.64 -4.52 16.48
C MET A 67 12.76 -4.30 15.44
N THR A 68 12.58 -4.82 14.22
CA THR A 68 13.54 -4.63 13.13
C THR A 68 13.60 -3.16 12.70
N ASN A 69 12.45 -2.51 12.56
CA ASN A 69 12.37 -1.10 12.19
C ASN A 69 12.95 -0.20 13.29
N GLN A 70 12.62 -0.44 14.56
CA GLN A 70 13.16 0.34 15.68
C GLN A 70 14.68 0.21 15.77
N ARG A 71 15.23 -1.00 15.61
CA ARG A 71 16.68 -1.21 15.54
C ARG A 71 17.31 -0.44 14.38
N LYS A 72 16.68 -0.49 13.19
CA LYS A 72 17.16 0.25 12.02
C LYS A 72 17.16 1.75 12.28
N THR A 73 16.07 2.31 12.79
CA THR A 73 15.98 3.74 13.13
C THR A 73 17.02 4.14 14.17
N ALA A 74 17.27 3.32 15.19
CA ALA A 74 18.31 3.59 16.19
C ALA A 74 19.71 3.56 15.55
N LEU A 75 20.02 2.57 14.71
CA LEU A 75 21.29 2.50 13.97
C LEU A 75 21.47 3.69 13.03
N ASP A 76 20.43 4.06 12.28
CA ASP A 76 20.43 5.21 11.40
C ASP A 76 20.73 6.48 12.23
N SER A 77 20.06 6.69 13.37
CA SER A 77 20.32 7.85 14.23
C SER A 77 21.76 7.93 14.75
N ILE A 78 22.39 6.80 15.04
CA ILE A 78 23.80 6.74 15.44
C ILE A 78 24.71 7.09 14.25
N ASN A 79 24.43 6.54 13.08
CA ASN A 79 25.16 6.86 11.84
C ASN A 79 25.03 8.33 11.43
N PHE A 80 23.87 8.95 11.65
CA PHE A 80 23.66 10.40 11.48
C PHE A 80 24.25 11.26 12.61
N SER A 81 24.74 10.67 13.70
CA SER A 81 25.43 11.40 14.77
C SER A 81 26.95 11.21 14.74
N GLY A 82 27.43 10.21 13.99
CA GLY A 82 28.84 9.96 13.77
C GLY A 82 29.44 11.03 12.88
N ASP A 83 30.52 11.65 13.35
CA ASP A 83 31.37 12.68 12.72
C ASP A 83 31.07 12.92 11.23
N PHE A 84 30.07 13.76 10.98
CA PHE A 84 29.82 14.28 9.66
C PHE A 84 30.91 15.30 9.35
N ARG A 85 31.90 14.86 8.57
CA ARG A 85 32.81 15.75 7.85
C ARG A 85 32.01 16.43 6.75
N PHE A 86 31.22 17.44 7.12
CA PHE A 86 30.55 18.31 6.18
C PHE A 86 31.63 19.16 5.49
N GLU A 87 31.94 18.86 4.22
CA GLU A 87 32.37 19.94 3.33
C GLU A 87 31.20 20.92 3.26
N ALA A 88 31.45 22.19 3.61
CA ALA A 88 30.46 23.26 3.73
C ALA A 88 29.91 23.73 2.37
N ASN A 89 29.53 22.80 1.50
CA ASN A 89 28.86 23.07 0.23
C ASN A 89 27.39 22.66 0.34
N GLY A 90 26.64 23.43 1.14
CA GLY A 90 25.19 23.27 1.20
C GLY A 90 24.56 23.79 -0.09
N ILE A 91 24.03 22.89 -0.93
CA ILE A 91 23.22 23.29 -2.09
C ILE A 91 21.83 23.68 -1.57
N SER A 92 21.64 24.97 -1.33
CA SER A 92 20.32 25.56 -1.09
C SER A 92 19.63 25.74 -2.44
N THR A 93 18.54 25.02 -2.68
CA THR A 93 17.70 25.20 -3.87
C THR A 93 16.26 25.39 -3.46
N SER A 94 15.62 26.40 -4.04
CA SER A 94 14.18 26.63 -3.92
C SER A 94 13.52 25.91 -5.09
N VAL A 95 12.81 24.82 -4.79
CA VAL A 95 11.98 24.12 -5.78
C VAL A 95 10.54 24.63 -5.60
N PRO A 96 9.95 25.30 -6.59
CA PRO A 96 8.55 25.69 -6.58
C PRO A 96 7.61 24.50 -6.31
N ASP A 97 6.53 24.75 -5.56
CA ASP A 97 5.50 23.75 -5.26
C ASP A 97 4.79 23.20 -6.52
N PHE A 98 4.85 23.94 -7.63
CA PHE A 98 4.22 23.57 -8.89
C PHE A 98 5.01 24.07 -10.11
N TYR A 99 5.14 23.20 -11.11
CA TYR A 99 5.65 23.53 -12.44
C TYR A 99 4.58 23.26 -13.50
N ASN A 100 4.31 24.25 -14.34
CA ASN A 100 3.41 24.07 -15.47
C ASN A 100 4.13 23.38 -16.63
N GLY A 101 3.91 22.07 -16.77
CA GLY A 101 4.50 21.26 -17.84
C GLY A 101 4.11 21.74 -19.25
N MET A 102 2.92 22.34 -19.42
CA MET A 102 2.50 22.89 -20.71
C MET A 102 3.35 24.10 -21.10
N THR A 103 3.71 24.96 -20.14
CA THR A 103 4.59 26.10 -20.41
C THR A 103 5.98 25.63 -20.85
N VAL A 104 6.51 24.59 -20.21
CA VAL A 104 7.81 24.00 -20.59
C VAL A 104 7.74 23.38 -21.99
N GLN A 105 6.69 22.59 -22.27
CA GLN A 105 6.48 21.98 -23.59
C GLN A 105 6.34 23.05 -24.67
N LYS A 106 5.57 24.12 -24.41
CA LYS A 106 5.41 25.24 -25.33
C LYS A 106 6.74 25.95 -25.59
N GLY A 107 7.48 26.27 -24.53
CA GLY A 107 8.79 26.91 -24.63
C GLY A 107 9.78 26.08 -25.47
N MET A 108 9.72 24.75 -25.37
CA MET A 108 10.53 23.85 -26.20
C MET A 108 10.18 23.95 -27.68
N VAL A 109 8.88 23.91 -28.03
CA VAL A 109 8.41 24.03 -29.42
C VAL A 109 8.75 25.40 -30.01
N ASP A 110 8.57 26.46 -29.23
CA ASP A 110 8.89 27.83 -29.60
C ASP A 110 10.38 28.01 -29.88
N THR A 111 11.22 27.44 -29.02
CA THR A 111 12.68 27.45 -29.16
C THR A 111 13.10 26.66 -30.40
N MET A 112 12.47 25.52 -30.71
CA MET A 112 12.73 24.77 -31.94
C MET A 112 12.43 25.58 -33.20
N PHE A 113 11.33 26.33 -33.20
CA PHE A 113 11.02 27.23 -34.31
C PHE A 113 12.08 28.33 -34.47
N TYR A 114 12.47 28.96 -33.35
CA TYR A 114 13.52 29.98 -33.34
C TYR A 114 14.84 29.42 -33.88
N MET A 115 15.33 28.32 -33.32
CA MET A 115 16.60 27.69 -33.72
C MET A 115 16.56 27.19 -35.15
N GLY A 116 15.42 26.69 -35.63
CA GLY A 116 15.26 26.28 -37.02
C GLY A 116 15.36 27.45 -38.01
N ALA A 117 14.97 28.66 -37.59
CA ALA A 117 15.02 29.86 -38.41
C ALA A 117 16.36 30.62 -38.29
N THR A 118 16.96 30.70 -37.11
CA THR A 118 18.17 31.49 -36.83
C THR A 118 19.46 30.67 -36.88
N GLY A 119 19.38 29.34 -36.72
CA GLY A 119 20.54 28.46 -36.59
C GLY A 119 21.31 28.61 -35.28
N THR A 120 20.84 29.45 -34.36
CA THR A 120 21.50 29.73 -33.08
C THR A 120 20.52 29.56 -31.90
N PRO A 121 21.00 29.11 -30.73
CA PRO A 121 20.16 29.03 -29.55
C PRO A 121 19.77 30.44 -29.07
N PRO A 122 18.52 30.61 -28.60
CA PRO A 122 18.07 31.91 -28.08
C PRO A 122 18.84 32.28 -26.80
N GLN A 123 19.09 33.58 -26.62
CA GLN A 123 19.73 34.11 -25.40
C GLN A 123 18.73 34.20 -24.25
N SER A 124 17.44 34.40 -24.56
CA SER A 124 16.35 34.44 -23.58
C SER A 124 15.03 33.93 -24.19
N LEU A 125 14.06 33.59 -23.35
CA LEU A 125 12.71 33.24 -23.79
C LEU A 125 11.99 34.45 -24.41
N ASP A 126 12.32 35.67 -24.00
CA ASP A 126 11.73 36.89 -24.56
C ASP A 126 12.14 37.09 -26.02
N ASP A 127 13.38 36.75 -26.39
CA ASP A 127 13.84 36.81 -27.79
C ASP A 127 13.03 35.87 -28.68
N VAL A 128 12.73 34.66 -28.17
CA VAL A 128 11.90 33.68 -28.86
C VAL A 128 10.49 34.23 -29.07
N HIS A 129 9.88 34.78 -28.02
CA HIS A 129 8.54 35.34 -28.10
C HIS A 129 8.46 36.54 -29.05
N GLN A 130 9.45 37.43 -29.04
CA GLN A 130 9.53 38.56 -29.97
C GLN A 130 9.71 38.08 -31.41
N PHE A 131 10.58 37.10 -31.64
CA PHE A 131 10.79 36.52 -32.96
C PHE A 131 9.52 35.86 -33.51
N ILE A 132 8.80 35.11 -32.67
CA ILE A 132 7.51 34.51 -33.03
C ILE A 132 6.47 35.58 -33.34
N ALA A 133 6.41 36.66 -32.56
CA ALA A 133 5.47 37.75 -32.80
C ALA A 133 5.71 38.41 -34.18
N GLN A 134 6.98 38.58 -34.56
CA GLN A 134 7.37 39.14 -35.86
C GLN A 134 7.13 38.15 -37.02
N ASN A 135 7.22 36.84 -36.77
CA ASN A 135 7.12 35.79 -37.78
C ASN A 135 5.88 34.91 -37.59
N TYR A 136 4.80 35.48 -37.05
CA TYR A 136 3.66 34.71 -36.53
C TYR A 136 3.00 33.82 -37.59
N SER A 137 2.90 34.29 -38.83
CA SER A 137 2.36 33.49 -39.94
C SER A 137 3.20 32.24 -40.23
N GLN A 138 4.53 32.35 -40.20
CA GLN A 138 5.44 31.22 -40.39
C GLN A 138 5.39 30.26 -39.21
N TYR A 139 5.26 30.81 -37.99
CA TYR A 139 5.09 30.01 -36.78
C TYR A 139 3.78 29.20 -36.81
N GLN A 140 2.66 29.79 -37.24
CA GLN A 140 1.39 29.07 -37.42
C GLN A 140 1.53 27.94 -38.47
N TYR A 141 2.22 28.21 -39.57
CA TYR A 141 2.49 27.20 -40.59
C TYR A 141 3.35 26.06 -40.04
N PHE A 142 4.41 26.38 -39.29
CA PHE A 142 5.25 25.40 -38.60
C PHE A 142 4.42 24.51 -37.66
N LEU A 143 3.58 25.11 -36.82
CA LEU A 143 2.70 24.37 -35.90
C LEU A 143 1.75 23.42 -36.64
N SER A 144 1.22 23.85 -37.79
CA SER A 144 0.31 23.02 -38.59
C SER A 144 0.96 21.76 -39.17
N GLN A 145 2.30 21.75 -39.31
CA GLN A 145 3.08 20.64 -39.85
C GLN A 145 3.87 19.87 -38.80
N LEU A 146 3.73 20.27 -37.54
CA LEU A 146 4.46 19.72 -36.43
C LEU A 146 3.87 18.36 -36.05
N THR A 147 4.67 17.31 -36.13
CA THR A 147 4.31 15.97 -35.68
C THR A 147 5.18 15.58 -34.49
N PHE A 148 4.70 14.62 -33.70
CA PHE A 148 5.45 14.09 -32.56
C PHE A 148 6.84 13.55 -32.98
N ASP A 149 6.94 12.88 -34.12
CA ASP A 149 8.22 12.34 -34.61
C ASP A 149 9.24 13.44 -34.93
N LYS A 150 8.79 14.57 -35.52
CA LYS A 150 9.66 15.73 -35.80
C LYS A 150 10.15 16.38 -34.50
N LEU A 151 9.28 16.48 -33.49
CA LEU A 151 9.65 16.99 -32.18
C LEU A 151 10.68 16.08 -31.51
N LYS A 152 10.45 14.77 -31.52
CA LYS A 152 11.37 13.79 -30.94
C LYS A 152 12.75 13.86 -31.58
N GLN A 153 12.82 13.99 -32.90
CA GLN A 153 14.09 14.17 -33.61
C GLN A 153 14.79 15.47 -33.22
N GLY A 154 14.07 16.59 -33.13
CA GLY A 154 14.67 17.87 -32.76
C GLY A 154 15.18 17.92 -31.32
N VAL A 155 14.44 17.35 -30.37
CA VAL A 155 14.86 17.27 -28.96
C VAL A 155 16.05 16.32 -28.80
N GLY A 156 16.11 15.24 -29.59
CA GLY A 156 17.25 14.32 -29.58
C GLY A 156 18.57 14.93 -30.07
N GLN A 157 18.54 16.11 -30.69
CA GLN A 157 19.73 16.87 -31.08
C GLN A 157 20.19 17.87 -30.02
N ILE A 158 19.42 18.09 -28.95
CA ILE A 158 19.84 18.91 -27.82
C ILE A 158 20.76 18.02 -26.95
N PRO A 159 22.05 18.35 -26.80
CA PRO A 159 22.96 17.57 -25.97
C PRO A 159 22.46 17.52 -24.51
N PRO A 160 22.71 16.40 -23.79
CA PRO A 160 22.24 16.20 -22.42
C PRO A 160 22.87 17.17 -21.41
#